data_AF-A0A5D4H0J9-F1
#
_entry.id   AF-A0A5D4H0J9-F1
#
_cell.length_a   1.000
_cell.length_b   1.000
_cell.length_c   1.000
_cell.angle_alpha   90.00
_cell.angle_beta   90.00
_cell.angle_gamma   90.00
#
_symmetry.space_group_name_H-M   'P 1'
#
loop_
_entity.id
_entity.type
_entity.pdbx_description
1 polymer ?
#
loop_
_entity_poly.entity_id
_entity_poly.type
_entity_poly.pdbx_seq_one_letter_code
_entity_poly.pdbx_strand_id
1 'polypeptide(L)'
;MNGPPAGGPRLTDRQRLHWLRLIRTDNVGPASFRELINRFGSAEAAIAALPELAMRGGASRPMRVATESQAEAEMDAARRHGSRFVAIGEPDYPPMLRRMDLPPPLVAIKGRSETFQLPAVSIVGARNASVAGVRMARLLASELGREGYAIVSGLARGIDAAAHGGSLDTGTVAVLAGGLDKP
;
A
#
# COMPACT_ATOMS: atom_id res chain seq x y z
N MET A 1 -25.20 6.50 -17.07
CA MET A 1 -25.27 5.85 -15.76
C MET A 1 -24.42 4.58 -15.84
N ASN A 2 -23.13 4.70 -15.55
CA ASN A 2 -22.24 3.53 -15.46
C ASN A 2 -22.18 3.15 -13.99
N GLY A 3 -22.76 2.00 -13.63
CA GLY A 3 -22.67 1.46 -12.28
C GLY A 3 -21.21 1.23 -11.86
N PRO A 4 -20.91 1.14 -10.55
CA PRO A 4 -19.57 0.84 -10.09
C PRO A 4 -19.10 -0.49 -10.70
N PRO A 5 -17.84 -0.60 -11.13
CA PRO A 5 -17.32 -1.85 -11.69
C PRO A 5 -17.53 -2.97 -10.68
N ALA A 6 -18.04 -4.12 -11.17
CA ALA A 6 -18.37 -5.29 -10.38
C ALA A 6 -17.28 -5.56 -9.33
N GLY A 7 -17.62 -5.31 -8.06
CA GLY A 7 -16.63 -5.19 -7.00
C GLY A 7 -15.97 -6.53 -6.73
N GLY A 8 -14.64 -6.57 -6.84
CA GLY A 8 -13.85 -7.66 -6.28
C GLY A 8 -14.19 -7.92 -4.80
N PRO A 9 -13.79 -9.07 -4.25
CA PRO A 9 -14.15 -9.46 -2.90
C PRO A 9 -13.71 -8.38 -1.91
N ARG A 10 -14.58 -8.04 -0.95
CA ARG A 10 -14.22 -7.18 0.19
C ARG A 10 -13.97 -8.07 1.40
N LEU A 11 -12.84 -7.85 2.07
CA LEU A 11 -12.54 -8.60 3.29
C LEU A 11 -13.43 -8.09 4.43
N THR A 12 -13.89 -9.02 5.25
CA THR A 12 -14.43 -8.69 6.58
C THR A 12 -13.32 -8.13 7.47
N ASP A 13 -13.67 -7.40 8.53
CA ASP A 13 -12.69 -6.87 9.47
C ASP A 13 -11.84 -7.97 10.12
N ARG A 14 -12.44 -9.13 10.42
CA ARG A 14 -11.72 -10.30 10.93
C ARG A 14 -10.72 -10.85 9.92
N GLN A 15 -11.11 -10.99 8.65
CA GLN A 15 -10.17 -11.43 7.60
C GLN A 15 -9.02 -10.44 7.42
N ARG A 16 -9.32 -9.14 7.41
CA ARG A 16 -8.32 -8.07 7.29
C ARG A 16 -7.36 -8.07 8.48
N LEU A 17 -7.86 -8.32 9.69
CA LEU A 17 -7.05 -8.49 10.89
C LEU A 17 -6.07 -9.66 10.74
N HIS A 18 -6.54 -10.84 10.31
CA HIS A 18 -5.65 -11.99 10.12
C HIS A 18 -4.64 -11.77 8.99
N TRP A 19 -5.02 -11.08 7.90
CA TRP A 19 -4.09 -10.68 6.86
C TRP A 19 -3.00 -9.75 7.40
N LEU A 20 -3.37 -8.77 8.22
CA LEU A 20 -2.41 -7.86 8.83
C LEU A 20 -1.47 -8.61 9.78
N ARG A 21 -2.00 -9.51 10.62
CA ARG A 21 -1.19 -10.36 11.49
C ARG A 21 -0.19 -11.20 10.70
N LEU A 22 -0.64 -11.81 9.61
CA LEU A 22 0.20 -12.68 8.81
C LEU A 22 1.35 -11.89 8.15
N ILE A 23 1.09 -10.74 7.52
CA ILE A 23 2.14 -9.92 6.89
C ILE A 23 3.03 -9.17 7.89
N ARG A 24 2.64 -9.11 9.16
CA ARG A 24 3.44 -8.56 10.28
C ARG A 24 4.21 -9.64 11.06
N THR A 25 4.05 -10.90 10.68
CA THR A 25 4.78 -12.01 11.28
C THR A 25 6.22 -12.03 10.77
N ASP A 26 7.17 -12.30 11.66
CA ASP A 26 8.60 -12.32 11.32
C ASP A 26 8.87 -13.28 10.15
N ASN A 27 9.71 -12.87 9.19
CA ASN A 27 10.05 -13.61 7.96
C ASN A 27 8.89 -13.85 6.96
N VAL A 28 7.72 -13.24 7.15
CA VAL A 28 6.62 -13.27 6.17
C VAL A 28 6.65 -12.00 5.33
N GLY A 29 7.22 -12.08 4.13
CA GLY A 29 7.12 -11.06 3.08
C GLY A 29 5.96 -11.35 2.11
N PRO A 30 5.72 -10.50 1.09
CA PRO A 30 4.65 -10.70 0.11
C PRO A 30 4.69 -12.05 -0.62
N ALA A 31 5.88 -12.56 -0.93
CA ALA A 31 6.05 -13.87 -1.56
C ALA A 31 5.58 -15.01 -0.64
N SER A 32 6.12 -15.07 0.58
CA SER A 32 5.74 -16.06 1.60
C SER A 32 4.25 -15.94 1.95
N PHE A 33 3.73 -14.72 2.06
CA PHE A 33 2.31 -14.48 2.29
C PHE A 33 1.46 -15.15 1.21
N ARG A 34 1.78 -14.92 -0.08
CA ARG A 34 1.06 -15.52 -1.20
C ARG A 34 1.13 -17.04 -1.16
N GLU A 35 2.30 -17.62 -0.90
CA GLU A 35 2.46 -19.07 -0.78
C GLU A 35 1.60 -19.65 0.36
N LEU A 36 1.62 -19.01 1.53
CA LEU A 36 0.84 -19.43 2.69
C LEU A 36 -0.67 -19.35 2.43
N ILE A 37 -1.15 -18.26 1.81
CA ILE A 37 -2.57 -18.15 1.43
C ILE A 37 -2.95 -19.23 0.41
N ASN A 38 -2.12 -19.48 -0.61
CA ASN A 38 -2.39 -20.51 -1.61
C ASN A 38 -2.42 -21.92 -1.00
N ARG A 39 -1.55 -22.18 -0.02
CA ARG A 39 -1.42 -23.50 0.61
C ARG A 39 -2.51 -23.79 1.64
N PHE A 40 -2.90 -22.79 2.45
CA PHE A 40 -3.81 -22.97 3.58
C PHE A 40 -5.21 -22.36 3.36
N GLY A 41 -5.42 -21.66 2.25
CA GLY A 41 -6.70 -21.06 1.85
C GLY A 41 -7.09 -19.79 2.61
N SER A 42 -6.52 -19.52 3.78
CA SER A 42 -6.79 -18.30 4.55
C SER A 42 -5.61 -17.89 5.44
N ALA A 43 -5.57 -16.61 5.83
CA ALA A 43 -4.55 -16.10 6.74
C ALA A 43 -4.69 -16.69 8.16
N GLU A 44 -5.92 -16.94 8.62
CA GLU A 44 -6.19 -17.58 9.92
C GLU A 44 -5.63 -19.01 9.97
N ALA A 45 -5.92 -19.82 8.94
CA ALA A 45 -5.39 -21.17 8.82
C ALA A 45 -3.86 -21.18 8.64
N ALA A 46 -3.32 -20.25 7.85
CA ALA A 46 -1.88 -20.10 7.70
C ALA A 46 -1.19 -19.81 9.03
N ILE A 47 -1.70 -18.84 9.81
CA ILE A 47 -1.17 -18.48 11.13
C ILE A 47 -1.17 -19.69 12.07
N ALA A 48 -2.25 -20.47 12.09
CA ALA A 48 -2.34 -21.68 12.92
C ALA A 48 -1.29 -22.74 12.54
N ALA A 49 -0.89 -22.81 11.27
CA ALA A 49 0.11 -23.76 10.78
C ALA A 49 1.57 -23.29 10.93
N LEU A 50 1.82 -21.99 11.15
CA LEU A 50 3.17 -21.42 11.22
C LEU A 50 4.10 -22.09 12.25
N PRO A 51 3.66 -22.40 13.49
CA PRO A 51 4.52 -23.05 14.48
C PRO A 51 5.05 -24.39 14.00
N GLU A 52 4.20 -25.20 13.36
CA GLU A 52 4.60 -26.51 12.83
C GLU A 52 5.55 -26.38 11.63
N LEU A 53 5.29 -25.43 10.72
CA LEU A 53 6.17 -25.16 9.58
C LEU A 53 7.57 -24.72 10.03
N ALA A 54 7.66 -23.88 11.06
CA ALA A 54 8.93 -23.41 11.60
C ALA A 54 9.77 -24.59 12.15
N MET A 55 9.13 -25.52 12.88
CA MET A 55 9.80 -26.72 13.38
C MET A 55 10.31 -27.62 12.25
N ARG A 56 9.47 -27.89 11.23
CA ARG A 56 9.86 -28.72 10.08
C ARG A 56 10.96 -28.10 9.22
N GLY A 57 11.01 -26.76 9.15
CA GLY A 57 12.02 -26.01 8.42
C GLY A 57 13.37 -25.86 9.13
N GLY A 58 13.57 -26.49 10.30
CA GLY A 58 14.81 -26.41 11.05
C GLY A 58 15.06 -25.06 11.71
N ALA A 59 14.03 -24.25 11.93
CA ALA A 59 14.17 -22.98 12.62
C ALA A 59 14.59 -23.21 14.07
N SER A 60 15.70 -22.59 14.48
CA SER A 60 16.21 -22.68 15.86
C SER A 60 15.38 -21.89 16.87
N ARG A 61 14.48 -21.02 16.39
CA ARG A 61 13.57 -20.21 17.22
C ARG A 61 12.17 -20.18 16.62
N PRO A 62 11.12 -20.17 17.46
CA PRO A 62 9.75 -20.03 16.98
C PRO A 62 9.55 -18.69 16.29
N MET A 63 8.82 -18.70 15.19
CA MET A 63 8.44 -17.49 14.46
C MET A 63 7.52 -16.63 15.32
N ARG A 64 7.85 -15.35 15.48
CA ARG A 64 7.01 -14.42 16.25
C ARG A 64 5.85 -13.96 15.39
N VAL A 65 4.69 -14.55 15.64
CA VAL A 65 3.41 -14.16 15.03
C VAL A 65 2.90 -12.89 15.70
N ALA A 66 2.46 -11.91 14.90
CA ALA A 66 1.80 -10.72 15.43
C ALA A 66 0.50 -11.09 16.16
N THR A 67 0.31 -10.54 17.35
CA THR A 67 -0.90 -10.80 18.16
C THR A 67 -2.11 -10.08 17.58
N GLU A 68 -3.32 -10.51 17.97
CA GLU A 68 -4.55 -9.83 17.56
C GLU A 68 -4.57 -8.38 18.06
N SER A 69 -4.27 -8.18 19.34
CA SER A 69 -4.21 -6.85 19.95
C SER A 69 -3.20 -5.91 19.25
N GLN A 70 -2.05 -6.41 18.78
CA GLN A 70 -1.09 -5.61 18.01
C GLN A 70 -1.67 -5.16 16.66
N ALA A 71 -2.31 -6.08 15.93
CA ALA A 71 -2.90 -5.78 14.64
C ALA A 71 -4.14 -4.88 14.76
N GLU A 72 -4.98 -5.08 15.79
CA GLU A 72 -6.10 -4.19 16.12
C GLU A 72 -5.62 -2.77 16.41
N ALA A 73 -4.58 -2.63 17.24
CA ALA A 73 -4.00 -1.32 17.56
C ALA A 73 -3.46 -0.61 16.32
N GLU A 74 -2.84 -1.33 15.37
CA GLU A 74 -2.37 -0.78 14.10
C GLU A 74 -3.54 -0.37 13.19
N MET A 75 -4.60 -1.19 13.09
CA MET A 75 -5.81 -0.83 12.35
C MET A 75 -6.50 0.40 12.93
N ASP A 76 -6.57 0.52 14.24
CA ASP A 76 -7.15 1.68 14.91
C ASP A 76 -6.28 2.93 14.77
N ALA A 77 -4.95 2.79 14.83
CA ALA A 77 -4.05 3.89 14.53
C ALA A 77 -4.26 4.40 13.10
N ALA A 78 -4.35 3.51 12.12
CA ALA A 78 -4.64 3.87 10.74
C ALA A 78 -5.97 4.64 10.64
N ARG A 79 -7.04 4.14 11.27
CA ARG A 79 -8.35 4.81 11.31
C ARG A 79 -8.27 6.21 11.92
N ARG A 80 -7.58 6.37 13.05
CA ARG A 80 -7.38 7.68 13.71
C ARG A 80 -6.66 8.70 12.82
N HIS A 81 -5.76 8.24 11.95
CA HIS A 81 -5.08 9.10 10.98
C HIS A 81 -5.88 9.36 9.68
N GLY A 82 -7.13 8.89 9.61
CA GLY A 82 -8.00 9.02 8.44
C GLY A 82 -7.59 8.09 7.29
N SER A 83 -6.95 6.97 7.62
CA SER A 83 -6.50 5.97 6.66
C SER A 83 -7.16 4.62 6.92
N ARG A 84 -7.07 3.72 5.95
CA ARG A 84 -7.62 2.37 6.04
C ARG A 84 -6.73 1.38 5.33
N PHE A 85 -6.70 0.15 5.81
CA PHE A 85 -6.05 -0.95 5.12
C PHE A 85 -6.94 -1.49 4.01
N VAL A 86 -6.38 -1.63 2.82
CA VAL A 86 -7.02 -2.20 1.64
C VAL A 86 -6.22 -3.40 1.16
N ALA A 87 -6.90 -4.53 0.98
CA ALA A 87 -6.30 -5.79 0.58
C ALA A 87 -6.21 -5.94 -0.94
N ILE A 88 -5.21 -6.69 -1.40
CA ILE A 88 -5.12 -7.07 -2.81
C ILE A 88 -6.39 -7.81 -3.23
N GLY A 89 -7.00 -7.35 -4.33
CA GLY A 89 -8.27 -7.87 -4.84
C GLY A 89 -9.50 -7.05 -4.43
N GLU A 90 -9.40 -6.19 -3.42
CA GLU A 90 -10.48 -5.26 -3.10
C GLU A 90 -10.61 -4.17 -4.21
N PRO A 91 -11.83 -3.65 -4.46
CA PRO A 91 -12.05 -2.63 -5.50
C PRO A 91 -11.18 -1.37 -5.31
N ASP A 92 -10.95 -0.99 -4.07
CA ASP A 92 -10.21 0.20 -3.68
C ASP A 92 -8.69 0.03 -3.83
N TYR A 93 -8.20 -1.20 -4.10
CA TYR A 93 -6.77 -1.46 -4.20
C TYR A 93 -6.19 -0.88 -5.50
N PRO A 94 -5.12 -0.06 -5.43
CA PRO A 94 -4.55 0.62 -6.60
C PRO A 94 -4.21 -0.38 -7.73
N PRO A 95 -4.80 -0.26 -8.93
CA PRO A 95 -4.60 -1.23 -10.00
C PRO A 95 -3.14 -1.41 -10.41
N MET A 96 -2.35 -0.34 -10.36
CA MET A 96 -0.93 -0.38 -10.71
C MET A 96 -0.09 -1.22 -9.73
N LEU A 97 -0.38 -1.14 -8.42
CA LEU A 97 0.32 -1.98 -7.43
C LEU A 97 0.01 -3.46 -7.65
N ARG A 98 -1.21 -3.77 -8.10
CA ARG A 98 -1.64 -5.14 -8.40
C ARG A 98 -0.83 -5.81 -9.52
N ARG A 99 -0.16 -5.02 -10.36
CA ARG A 99 0.66 -5.50 -11.49
C ARG A 99 2.11 -5.79 -11.12
N MET A 100 2.53 -5.46 -9.89
CA MET A 100 3.86 -5.82 -9.40
C MET A 100 4.00 -7.34 -9.29
N ASP A 101 5.22 -7.86 -9.40
CA ASP A 101 5.48 -9.30 -9.22
C ASP A 101 5.09 -9.79 -7.82
N LEU A 102 5.42 -8.96 -6.82
CA LEU A 102 5.16 -9.20 -5.40
C LEU A 102 4.37 -8.02 -4.80
N PRO A 103 3.08 -7.91 -5.14
CA PRO A 103 2.25 -6.80 -4.67
C PRO A 103 2.05 -6.89 -3.15
N PRO A 104 2.05 -5.76 -2.42
CA PRO A 104 1.81 -5.76 -0.99
C PRO A 104 0.40 -6.31 -0.70
N PRO A 105 0.24 -7.35 0.17
CA PRO A 105 -1.06 -7.94 0.43
C PRO A 105 -2.08 -6.96 1.03
N LEU A 106 -1.60 -6.02 1.84
CA LEU A 106 -2.35 -4.91 2.40
C LEU A 106 -1.59 -3.61 2.18
N VAL A 107 -2.33 -2.54 1.87
CA VAL A 107 -1.80 -1.18 1.80
C VAL A 107 -2.65 -0.25 2.66
N ALA A 108 -2.01 0.63 3.43
CA ALA A 108 -2.72 1.69 4.13
C ALA A 108 -2.93 2.87 3.17
N ILE A 109 -4.19 3.26 2.97
CA ILE A 109 -4.59 4.31 2.04
C ILE A 109 -5.26 5.44 2.81
N LYS A 110 -4.81 6.68 2.55
CA LYS A 110 -5.43 7.92 3.01
C LYS A 110 -5.85 8.76 1.81
N GLY A 111 -7.07 9.28 1.85
CA GLY A 111 -7.63 10.09 0.77
C GLY A 111 -8.63 9.34 -0.11
N ARG A 112 -8.86 9.89 -1.31
CA ARG A 112 -9.92 9.54 -2.24
C ARG A 112 -9.53 8.37 -3.14
N SER A 113 -10.34 7.30 -3.15
CA SER A 113 -10.09 6.08 -3.93
C SER A 113 -9.92 6.38 -5.42
N GLU A 114 -10.65 7.37 -5.93
CA GLU A 114 -10.71 7.75 -7.33
C GLU A 114 -9.31 8.13 -7.86
N THR A 115 -8.52 8.87 -7.08
CA THR A 115 -7.15 9.25 -7.47
C THR A 115 -6.25 8.03 -7.64
N PHE A 116 -6.46 6.98 -6.86
CA PHE A 116 -5.67 5.73 -6.96
C PHE A 116 -6.07 4.85 -8.14
N GLN A 117 -7.20 5.13 -8.78
CA GLN A 117 -7.69 4.41 -9.96
C GLN A 117 -7.26 5.04 -11.28
N LEU A 118 -6.77 6.28 -11.25
CA LEU A 118 -6.26 6.97 -12.44
C LEU A 118 -5.01 6.27 -12.98
N PRO A 119 -4.75 6.35 -14.31
CA PRO A 119 -3.42 6.04 -14.82
C PRO A 119 -2.40 6.94 -14.13
N ALA A 120 -1.23 6.40 -13.80
CA ALA A 120 -0.27 7.06 -12.93
C ALA A 120 1.07 7.26 -13.62
N VAL A 121 1.67 8.44 -13.41
CA VAL A 121 3.04 8.75 -13.82
C VAL A 121 3.85 9.13 -12.58
N SER A 122 5.02 8.51 -12.43
CA SER A 122 5.94 8.85 -11.36
C SER A 122 6.86 9.99 -11.78
N ILE A 123 6.97 11.02 -10.94
CA ILE A 123 7.97 12.09 -11.10
C ILE A 123 8.84 12.09 -9.85
N VAL A 124 10.12 11.78 -10.03
CA VAL A 124 11.13 11.69 -8.96
C VAL A 124 12.36 12.47 -9.34
N GLY A 125 13.14 12.91 -8.36
CA GLY A 125 14.43 13.51 -8.65
C GLY A 125 15.17 14.04 -7.43
N ALA A 126 16.08 14.98 -7.66
CA ALA A 126 16.99 15.47 -6.62
C ALA A 126 16.24 16.19 -5.49
N ARG A 127 16.67 15.90 -4.24
CA ARG A 127 16.22 16.63 -3.04
C ARG A 127 16.73 18.07 -2.99
N ASN A 128 17.89 18.32 -3.60
CA ASN A 128 18.48 19.64 -3.81
C ASN A 128 18.48 19.97 -5.30
N ALA A 129 17.31 20.30 -5.84
CA ALA A 129 17.13 20.56 -7.25
C ALA A 129 17.37 22.03 -7.60
N SER A 130 17.81 22.29 -8.83
CA SER A 130 17.92 23.65 -9.36
C SER A 130 16.54 24.28 -9.53
N VAL A 131 16.47 25.62 -9.58
CA VAL A 131 15.23 26.37 -9.87
C VAL A 131 14.61 25.92 -11.19
N ALA A 132 15.45 25.69 -12.22
CA ALA A 132 14.99 25.18 -13.51
C ALA A 132 14.39 23.77 -13.40
N GLY A 133 15.02 22.88 -12.64
CA GLY A 133 14.52 21.52 -12.40
C GLY A 133 13.17 21.51 -11.67
N VAL A 134 13.04 22.32 -10.62
CA VAL A 134 11.79 22.50 -9.87
C VAL A 134 10.68 23.03 -10.79
N ARG A 135 10.97 24.04 -11.62
CA ARG A 135 10.00 24.61 -12.56
C ARG A 135 9.55 23.58 -13.59
N MET A 136 10.48 22.80 -14.14
CA MET A 136 10.18 21.76 -15.13
C MET A 136 9.32 20.65 -14.53
N ALA A 137 9.68 20.13 -13.35
CA ALA A 137 8.91 19.08 -12.68
C ALA A 137 7.48 19.52 -12.39
N ARG A 138 7.29 20.77 -11.94
CA ARG A 138 5.96 21.33 -11.70
C ARG A 138 5.15 21.48 -12.99
N LEU A 139 5.77 21.93 -14.08
CA LEU A 139 5.12 22.06 -15.38
C LEU A 139 4.65 20.70 -15.90
N LEU A 140 5.55 19.73 -15.95
CA LEU A 140 5.25 18.36 -16.40
C LEU A 140 4.12 17.73 -15.57
N ALA A 141 4.17 17.87 -14.25
CA ALA A 141 3.13 17.36 -13.36
C ALA A 141 1.76 17.99 -13.65
N SER A 142 1.73 19.28 -13.93
CA SER A 142 0.50 20.01 -14.25
C SER A 142 -0.08 19.61 -15.61
N GLU A 143 0.77 19.47 -16.63
CA GLU A 143 0.35 19.06 -17.98
C GLU A 143 -0.18 17.63 -17.98
N LEU A 144 0.58 16.68 -17.42
CA LEU A 144 0.15 15.29 -17.28
C LEU A 144 -1.14 15.16 -16.44
N GLY A 145 -1.25 15.97 -15.38
CA GLY A 145 -2.47 16.04 -14.58
C GLY A 145 -3.70 16.45 -15.40
N ARG A 146 -3.56 17.44 -16.28
CA ARG A 146 -4.65 17.89 -17.17
C ARG A 146 -5.06 16.81 -18.18
N GLU A 147 -4.10 15.99 -18.61
CA GLU A 147 -4.35 14.81 -19.46
C GLU A 147 -4.93 13.61 -18.69
N GLY A 148 -5.27 13.78 -17.41
CA GLY A 148 -5.97 12.77 -16.62
C GLY A 148 -5.07 11.77 -15.89
N TYR A 149 -3.77 12.04 -15.79
CA TYR A 149 -2.84 11.21 -15.02
C TYR A 149 -2.76 11.65 -13.55
N ALA A 150 -2.74 10.68 -12.63
CA ALA A 150 -2.30 10.92 -11.26
C ALA A 150 -0.77 11.01 -11.21
N ILE A 151 -0.25 12.03 -10.54
CA ILE A 151 1.19 12.14 -10.30
C ILE A 151 1.57 11.43 -9.01
N VAL A 152 2.48 10.46 -9.11
CA VAL A 152 2.99 9.70 -7.96
C VAL A 152 4.40 10.18 -7.60
N SER A 153 4.68 10.40 -6.32
CA SER A 153 6.02 10.75 -5.84
C SER A 153 6.21 10.42 -4.35
N GLY A 154 7.42 10.64 -3.82
CA GLY A 154 7.83 10.21 -2.47
C GLY A 154 7.65 11.25 -1.37
N LEU A 155 6.97 12.38 -1.64
CA LEU A 155 6.78 13.51 -0.72
C LEU A 155 8.10 14.14 -0.19
N ALA A 156 9.22 13.91 -0.88
CA ALA A 156 10.49 14.51 -0.50
C ALA A 156 10.57 16.01 -0.86
N ARG A 157 11.60 16.70 -0.35
CA ARG A 157 11.97 18.04 -0.83
C ARG A 157 12.41 17.99 -2.30
N GLY A 158 12.44 19.15 -2.96
CA GLY A 158 12.97 19.29 -4.32
C GLY A 158 11.94 18.86 -5.37
N ILE A 159 12.32 17.92 -6.24
CA ILE A 159 11.50 17.50 -7.39
C ILE A 159 10.15 16.92 -6.97
N ASP A 160 10.10 16.05 -5.96
CA ASP A 160 8.87 15.43 -5.48
C ASP A 160 7.84 16.47 -5.01
N ALA A 161 8.26 17.41 -4.14
CA ALA A 161 7.42 18.52 -3.69
C ALA A 161 6.91 19.38 -4.86
N ALA A 162 7.74 19.63 -5.87
CA ALA A 162 7.34 20.38 -7.06
C ALA A 162 6.31 19.63 -7.92
N ALA A 163 6.48 18.31 -8.06
CA ALA A 163 5.56 17.44 -8.78
C ALA A 163 4.18 17.39 -8.10
N HIS A 164 4.16 17.17 -6.78
CA HIS A 164 2.92 17.24 -6.00
C HIS A 164 2.25 18.62 -6.15
N GLY A 165 3.02 19.69 -5.97
CA GLY A 165 2.50 21.06 -6.08
C GLY A 165 2.01 21.46 -7.47
N GLY A 166 2.43 20.75 -8.53
CA GLY A 166 1.93 20.94 -9.90
C GLY A 166 0.64 20.19 -10.20
N SER A 167 0.26 19.23 -9.36
CA SER A 167 -0.82 18.27 -9.63
C SER A 167 -1.87 18.18 -8.51
N LEU A 168 -1.89 19.14 -7.58
CA LEU A 168 -2.87 19.17 -6.48
C LEU A 168 -4.32 19.18 -6.96
N ASP A 169 -4.61 19.95 -8.02
CA ASP A 169 -5.97 20.13 -8.55
C ASP A 169 -6.44 18.94 -9.39
N THR A 170 -5.51 18.19 -9.98
CA THR A 170 -5.79 17.10 -10.92
C THR A 170 -5.70 15.72 -10.26
N GLY A 171 -4.90 15.60 -9.20
CA GLY A 171 -4.73 14.37 -8.43
C GLY A 171 -3.26 13.97 -8.30
N THR A 172 -2.83 13.75 -7.06
CA THR A 172 -1.49 13.29 -6.74
C THR A 172 -1.49 12.26 -5.62
N VAL A 173 -0.54 11.33 -5.66
CA VAL A 173 -0.36 10.26 -4.68
C VAL A 173 1.04 10.32 -4.11
N ALA A 174 1.13 10.42 -2.78
CA ALA A 174 2.38 10.29 -2.05
C ALA A 174 2.58 8.84 -1.59
N VAL A 175 3.76 8.28 -1.86
CA VAL A 175 4.19 6.98 -1.32
C VAL A 175 5.17 7.24 -0.18
N LEU A 176 4.78 6.85 1.04
CA LEU A 176 5.59 7.09 2.24
C LEU A 176 6.47 5.87 2.53
N ALA A 177 7.71 6.14 2.94
CA ALA A 177 8.66 5.10 3.34
C ALA A 177 8.39 4.56 4.75
N GLY A 178 7.76 5.38 5.61
CA GLY A 178 7.39 5.05 6.99
C GLY A 178 5.88 4.88 7.20
N GLY A 179 5.51 4.73 8.47
CA GLY A 179 4.11 4.75 8.89
C GLY A 179 3.48 6.13 8.66
N LEU A 180 2.16 6.18 8.53
CA LEU A 180 1.43 7.44 8.33
C LEU A 180 1.57 8.43 9.49
N ASP A 181 1.96 7.94 10.67
CA ASP A 181 2.28 8.70 11.89
C ASP A 181 3.73 9.20 11.93
N LYS A 182 4.62 8.64 11.10
CA LYS A 182 6.05 8.97 10.98
C LYS A 182 6.46 8.97 9.50
N PRO A 183 5.97 9.94 8.71
CA PRO A 183 6.18 10.00 7.26
C PRO A 183 7.63 10.25 6.86
#